data_AF-A0A3N0B7I0-F1
#
_entry.id   AF-A0A3N0B7I0-F1
#
_cell.length_a   1.000
_cell.length_b   1.000
_cell.length_c   1.000
_cell.angle_alpha   90.00
_cell.angle_beta   90.00
_cell.angle_gamma   90.00
#
_symmetry.space_group_name_H-M   'P 1'
#
loop_
_entity.id
_entity.type
_entity.pdbx_description
1 polymer ?
#
loop_
_entity_poly.entity_id
_entity_poly.type
_entity_poly.pdbx_seq_one_letter_code
_entity_poly.pdbx_strand_id
1 'polypeptide(L)'
;MSNMNRINIRVTPSEYGRIASRAKQAGFSISEYLRRTALHERDGPTIIVDDDVLKDMLRNLKGAATNVNQVAYVVNSRHRPEELLPELRRSLACIEASSEAITKLITDARNSI
;
A
#
# COMPACT_ATOMS: atom_id res chain seq x y z
N MET A 1 -16.48 -31.40 12.11
CA MET A 1 -16.17 -31.30 10.66
C MET A 1 -17.08 -30.24 10.08
N SER A 2 -16.54 -29.12 9.60
CA SER A 2 -17.37 -28.11 8.93
C SER A 2 -17.87 -28.66 7.60
N ASN A 3 -19.18 -28.71 7.39
CA ASN A 3 -19.77 -29.14 6.12
C ASN A 3 -19.35 -28.18 4.99
N MET A 4 -18.66 -28.70 3.98
CA MET A 4 -18.30 -27.96 2.78
C MET A 4 -19.43 -28.07 1.74
N ASN A 5 -20.01 -26.93 1.37
CA ASN A 5 -21.00 -26.83 0.30
C ASN A 5 -20.33 -26.37 -1.00
N ARG A 6 -20.79 -26.91 -2.14
CA ARG A 6 -20.26 -26.57 -3.48
C ARG A 6 -21.22 -25.64 -4.21
N ILE A 7 -20.68 -24.56 -4.79
CA ILE A 7 -21.40 -23.64 -5.66
C ILE A 7 -20.86 -23.83 -7.09
N ASN A 8 -21.74 -24.08 -8.06
CA ASN A 8 -21.38 -24.16 -9.48
C ASN A 8 -21.96 -22.95 -10.22
N ILE A 9 -21.09 -22.16 -10.86
CA ILE A 9 -21.46 -20.92 -11.55
C ILE A 9 -21.19 -21.11 -13.04
N ARG A 10 -22.19 -20.83 -13.89
CA ARG A 10 -22.01 -20.78 -15.34
C ARG A 10 -21.53 -19.40 -15.74
N VAL A 11 -20.47 -19.34 -16.52
CA VAL A 11 -19.89 -18.09 -17.04
C VAL A 11 -19.55 -18.29 -18.51
N THR A 12 -19.62 -17.22 -19.28
CA THR A 12 -19.09 -17.18 -20.64
C THR A 12 -17.55 -17.26 -20.62
N PRO A 13 -16.90 -17.62 -21.75
CA PRO A 13 -15.43 -17.61 -21.83
C PRO A 13 -14.81 -16.26 -21.51
N SER A 14 -15.46 -15.16 -21.92
CA SER A 14 -15.02 -13.79 -21.64
C SER A 14 -15.08 -13.47 -20.13
N GLU A 15 -16.17 -13.82 -19.47
CA GLU A 15 -16.30 -13.65 -18.02
C GLU A 15 -15.29 -14.49 -17.25
N TYR A 16 -15.08 -15.75 -17.67
CA TYR A 16 -14.06 -16.60 -17.08
C TYR A 16 -12.66 -15.97 -17.16
N GLY A 17 -12.28 -15.48 -18.35
CA GLY A 17 -11.00 -14.80 -18.55
C GLY A 17 -10.83 -13.58 -17.65
N ARG A 18 -11.89 -12.76 -17.52
CA ARG A 18 -11.89 -11.59 -16.64
C ARG A 18 -11.76 -11.97 -15.16
N ILE A 19 -12.46 -13.01 -14.71
CA ILE A 19 -12.37 -13.51 -13.33
C ILE A 19 -10.98 -14.06 -13.04
N ALA A 20 -10.45 -14.89 -13.94
CA ALA A 20 -9.12 -15.49 -13.80
C ALA A 20 -8.01 -14.43 -13.74
N SER A 21 -8.09 -13.40 -14.59
CA SER A 21 -7.12 -12.31 -14.59
C SER A 21 -7.14 -11.52 -13.28
N ARG A 22 -8.33 -11.16 -12.77
CA ARG A 22 -8.47 -10.45 -11.48
C ARG A 22 -8.01 -11.30 -10.30
N ALA A 23 -8.34 -12.58 -10.28
CA ALA A 23 -7.87 -13.50 -9.24
C ALA A 23 -6.33 -13.58 -9.23
N LYS A 24 -5.70 -13.69 -10.41
CA LYS A 24 -4.25 -13.71 -10.56
C LYS A 24 -3.60 -12.40 -10.09
N GLN A 25 -4.15 -11.25 -10.48
CA GLN A 25 -3.66 -9.93 -10.05
C GLN A 25 -3.74 -9.76 -8.52
N ALA A 26 -4.78 -10.29 -7.90
CA ALA A 26 -4.96 -10.28 -6.45
C ALA A 26 -4.19 -11.39 -5.71
N GLY A 27 -3.47 -12.27 -6.42
CA GLY A 27 -2.70 -13.36 -5.81
C GLY A 27 -3.54 -14.51 -5.25
N PHE A 28 -4.78 -14.68 -5.70
CA PHE A 28 -5.70 -15.70 -5.20
C PHE A 28 -6.05 -16.75 -6.26
N SER A 29 -6.48 -17.94 -5.80
CA SER A 29 -7.18 -18.88 -6.67
C SER A 29 -8.54 -18.31 -7.09
N ILE A 30 -9.09 -18.74 -8.23
CA ILE A 30 -10.40 -18.27 -8.71
C ILE A 30 -11.49 -18.50 -7.65
N SER A 31 -11.52 -19.68 -7.04
CA SER A 31 -12.51 -20.02 -6.01
C SER A 31 -12.36 -19.18 -4.75
N GLU A 32 -11.12 -18.90 -4.32
CA GLU A 32 -10.88 -18.03 -3.17
C GLU A 32 -11.27 -16.58 -3.48
N TYR A 33 -10.89 -16.08 -4.65
CA TYR A 33 -11.25 -14.76 -5.14
C TYR A 33 -12.78 -14.59 -5.17
N LEU A 34 -13.51 -15.54 -5.75
CA LEU A 34 -14.97 -15.50 -5.81
C LEU A 34 -15.61 -15.62 -4.43
N ARG A 35 -15.10 -16.48 -3.53
CA ARG A 35 -15.60 -16.56 -2.15
C ARG A 35 -15.40 -15.24 -1.42
N ARG A 36 -14.19 -14.65 -1.49
CA ARG A 36 -13.90 -13.35 -0.86
C ARG A 36 -14.79 -12.26 -1.44
N THR A 37 -14.95 -12.21 -2.76
CA THR A 37 -15.79 -11.21 -3.46
C THR A 37 -17.28 -11.39 -3.19
N ALA A 38 -17.76 -12.62 -2.97
CA ALA A 38 -19.18 -12.91 -2.72
C ALA A 38 -19.56 -12.82 -1.24
N LEU A 39 -18.62 -13.09 -0.33
CA LEU A 39 -18.81 -13.00 1.13
C LEU A 39 -18.52 -11.60 1.67
N HIS A 40 -17.74 -10.81 0.95
CA HIS A 40 -17.62 -9.39 1.22
C HIS A 40 -18.67 -8.72 0.34
N GLU A 41 -19.74 -8.21 0.96
CA GLU A 41 -20.43 -7.04 0.41
C GLU A 41 -19.36 -6.00 0.04
N ARG A 42 -19.63 -5.13 -0.93
CA ARG A 42 -18.64 -4.21 -1.53
C ARG A 42 -18.00 -3.19 -0.55
N ASP A 43 -17.31 -3.64 0.49
CA ASP A 43 -16.72 -2.83 1.56
C ASP A 43 -15.23 -3.15 1.77
N GLY A 44 -14.61 -3.87 0.85
CA GLY A 44 -13.15 -3.88 0.73
C GLY A 44 -12.77 -2.80 -0.27
N PRO A 45 -12.12 -1.69 0.12
CA PRO A 45 -11.77 -0.64 -0.82
C PRO A 45 -10.90 -1.26 -1.91
N THR A 46 -11.40 -1.25 -3.15
CA THR A 46 -10.52 -1.44 -4.29
C THR A 46 -9.68 -0.17 -4.31
N ILE A 47 -8.49 -0.24 -3.69
CA ILE A 47 -7.59 0.91 -3.62
C ILE A 47 -7.04 1.11 -5.04
N ILE A 48 -7.77 1.87 -5.86
CA ILE A 48 -7.31 2.34 -7.15
C ILE A 48 -6.42 3.54 -6.82
N VAL A 49 -5.14 3.26 -6.66
CA VAL A 49 -4.13 4.29 -6.41
C VAL A 49 -3.47 4.66 -7.72
N ASP A 50 -3.30 5.96 -7.94
CA ASP A 50 -2.43 6.46 -9.00
C ASP A 50 -0.99 6.00 -8.74
N ASP A 51 -0.42 5.26 -9.68
CA ASP A 51 0.94 4.69 -9.59
C ASP A 51 2.00 5.79 -9.43
N ASP A 52 1.76 6.99 -9.98
CA ASP A 52 2.67 8.12 -9.83
C ASP A 52 2.64 8.68 -8.40
N VAL A 53 1.47 8.70 -7.75
CA VAL A 53 1.34 9.09 -6.34
C VAL A 53 2.08 8.09 -5.43
N LEU A 54 1.97 6.79 -5.71
CA LEU A 54 2.72 5.74 -4.98
C LEU A 54 4.23 5.89 -5.14
N LYS A 55 4.70 6.13 -6.36
CA LYS A 55 6.13 6.36 -6.64
C LYS A 55 6.66 7.61 -5.94
N ASP A 56 5.87 8.67 -5.91
CA ASP A 56 6.22 9.92 -5.22
C ASP A 56 6.35 9.71 -3.72
N MET A 57 5.41 8.99 -3.11
CA MET A 57 5.48 8.62 -1.69
C MET A 57 6.69 7.75 -1.38
N LEU A 58 6.98 6.76 -2.23
CA LEU A 58 8.16 5.90 -2.09
C LEU A 58 9.47 6.71 -2.21
N ARG A 59 9.52 7.70 -3.10
CA ARG A 59 10.67 8.60 -3.25
C ARG A 59 10.91 9.42 -2.00
N ASN A 60 9.84 10.00 -1.42
CA ASN A 60 9.93 10.80 -0.20
C ASN A 60 10.41 9.96 0.99
N LEU A 61 9.89 8.74 1.15
CA LEU A 61 10.34 7.81 2.19
C LEU A 61 11.82 7.43 2.03
N LYS A 62 12.30 7.18 0.80
CA LYS A 62 13.72 6.92 0.54
C LYS A 62 14.59 8.12 0.92
N GLY A 63 14.14 9.34 0.61
CA GLY A 63 14.82 10.57 1.00
C GLY A 63 14.95 10.71 2.53
N ALA A 64 13.87 10.43 3.27
CA ALA A 64 13.90 10.42 4.73
C ALA A 64 14.87 9.35 5.28
N ALA A 65 14.86 8.14 4.73
CA ALA A 65 15.79 7.08 5.13
C ALA A 65 17.26 7.47 4.89
N THR A 66 17.56 8.12 3.75
CA THR A 66 18.90 8.64 3.46
C THR A 66 19.33 9.68 4.49
N ASN A 67 18.46 10.61 4.85
CA ASN A 67 18.78 11.65 5.85
C ASN A 67 19.01 11.04 7.25
N VAL A 68 18.21 10.04 7.65
CA VAL A 68 18.44 9.30 8.91
C VAL A 68 19.79 8.60 8.91
N ASN A 69 20.16 7.97 7.79
CA ASN A 69 21.48 7.32 7.65
C ASN A 69 22.64 8.33 7.74
N GLN A 70 22.48 9.53 7.18
CA GLN A 70 23.48 10.59 7.29
C GLN A 70 23.64 11.07 8.75
N VAL A 71 22.54 11.26 9.47
CA VAL A 71 22.55 11.59 10.90
C VAL A 71 23.27 10.48 11.70
N ALA A 72 22.91 9.22 11.49
CA ALA A 72 23.54 8.08 12.18
C ALA A 72 25.03 8.00 11.89
N TYR A 73 25.45 8.22 10.63
CA TYR A 73 26.85 8.22 10.25
C TYR A 73 27.63 9.33 10.98
N VAL A 74 27.14 10.57 11.01
CA VAL A 74 27.84 11.70 11.64
C VAL A 74 27.86 11.59 13.16
N VAL A 75 26.79 11.10 13.80
CA VAL A 75 26.79 10.80 15.24
C VAL A 75 27.85 9.76 15.58
N ASN A 76 27.92 8.68 14.79
CA ASN A 76 28.86 7.59 15.01
C ASN A 76 30.32 7.93 14.65
N SER A 77 30.55 8.85 13.71
CA SER A 77 31.90 9.13 13.17
C SER A 77 32.51 10.46 13.61
N ARG A 78 31.71 11.47 13.99
CA ARG A 78 32.20 12.85 14.21
C ARG A 78 31.84 13.47 15.56
N HIS A 79 31.00 12.84 16.38
CA HIS A 79 30.61 13.29 17.74
C HIS A 79 30.21 14.78 17.85
N ARG A 80 29.66 15.37 16.78
CA ARG A 80 29.16 16.76 16.73
C ARG A 80 27.71 16.79 16.26
N PRO A 81 26.74 16.54 17.16
CA PRO A 81 25.33 16.44 16.82
C PRO A 81 24.69 17.78 16.46
N GLU A 82 25.25 18.92 16.89
CA GLU A 82 24.72 20.24 16.54
C GLU A 82 24.73 20.54 15.03
N GLU A 83 25.69 20.01 14.27
CA GLU A 83 25.77 20.18 12.80
C GLU A 83 24.65 19.43 12.05
N LEU A 84 23.87 18.57 12.73
CA LEU A 84 22.85 17.69 12.14
C LEU A 84 21.42 18.21 12.24
N LEU A 85 21.20 19.29 12.98
CA LEU A 85 19.87 19.86 13.20
C LEU A 85 19.12 20.21 11.89
N PRO A 86 19.77 20.74 10.83
CA PRO A 86 19.09 21.06 9.58
C PRO A 86 18.64 19.80 8.79
N GLU A 87 19.47 18.78 8.73
CA GLU A 87 19.21 17.49 8.06
C GLU A 87 18.16 16.69 8.81
N LEU A 88 18.21 16.69 10.14
CA LEU A 88 17.21 16.06 11.00
C LEU A 88 15.83 16.70 10.82
N ARG A 89 15.77 18.04 10.83
CA ARG A 89 14.53 18.79 10.56
C ARG A 89 13.95 18.49 9.19
N ARG A 90 14.80 18.43 8.15
CA ARG A 90 14.38 18.04 6.79
C ARG A 90 13.84 16.61 6.75
N SER A 91 14.47 15.68 7.46
CA SER A 91 14.00 14.29 7.53
C SER A 91 12.64 14.18 8.21
N LEU A 92 12.46 14.84 9.36
CA LEU A 92 11.21 14.86 10.10
C LEU A 92 10.06 15.47 9.27
N ALA A 93 10.31 16.59 8.58
CA ALA A 93 9.32 17.20 7.68
C ALA A 93 8.95 16.27 6.52
N CYS A 94 9.91 15.53 5.97
CA CYS A 94 9.65 14.58 4.87
C CYS A 94 8.83 13.37 5.33
N ILE A 95 9.08 12.88 6.56
CA ILE A 95 8.30 11.82 7.19
C ILE A 95 6.87 12.31 7.44
N GLU A 96 6.71 13.48 8.03
CA GLU A 96 5.40 14.09 8.31
C GLU A 96 4.56 14.22 7.03
N ALA A 97 5.12 14.82 5.98
CA ALA A 97 4.45 14.95 4.68
C ALA A 97 4.08 13.59 4.06
N SER A 98 4.95 12.58 4.20
CA SER A 98 4.67 11.23 3.70
C SER A 98 3.56 10.54 4.50
N SER A 99 3.57 10.68 5.83
CA SER A 99 2.54 10.15 6.72
C SER A 99 1.18 10.81 6.48
N GLU A 100 1.15 12.11 6.20
CA GLU A 100 -0.07 12.84 5.84
C GLU A 100 -0.62 12.37 4.48
N ALA A 101 0.25 12.22 3.47
CA ALA A 101 -0.13 11.69 2.16
C ALA A 101 -0.68 10.26 2.27
N ILE A 102 -0.06 9.39 3.07
CA ILE A 102 -0.55 8.02 3.33
C ILE A 102 -1.92 8.07 4.01
N THR A 103 -2.07 8.87 5.05
CA THR A 103 -3.32 8.98 5.80
C THR A 103 -4.44 9.48 4.91
N LYS A 104 -4.16 10.51 4.08
CA LYS A 104 -5.11 11.03 3.10
C LYS A 104 -5.50 9.98 2.08
N LEU A 105 -4.54 9.26 1.51
CA LEU A 105 -4.80 8.20 0.52
C LEU A 105 -5.64 7.05 1.10
N ILE A 106 -5.35 6.61 2.33
CA ILE A 106 -6.14 5.59 3.02
C ILE A 106 -7.55 6.12 3.35
N THR A 107 -7.67 7.41 3.66
CA THR A 107 -8.95 8.06 3.97
C THR A 107 -9.80 8.22 2.70
N ASP A 108 -9.21 8.70 1.61
CA ASP A 108 -9.86 8.87 0.31
C ASP A 108 -10.29 7.51 -0.26
N ALA A 109 -9.45 6.48 -0.14
CA ALA A 109 -9.82 5.11 -0.53
C ALA A 109 -10.98 4.54 0.32
N ARG A 110 -11.13 4.99 1.57
CA ARG A 110 -12.20 4.57 2.49
C ARG A 110 -13.49 5.38 2.34
N ASN A 111 -13.38 6.64 1.91
CA ASN A 111 -14.51 7.57 1.75
C ASN A 111 -15.05 7.61 0.32
N SER A 112 -14.35 7.03 -0.65
CA SER A 112 -14.85 6.82 -2.03
C SER A 112 -15.83 5.64 -2.14
N ILE A 113 -16.50 5.33 -1.02
CA ILE A 113 -17.55 4.30 -0.86
C ILE A 113 -18.91 4.98 -0.95
#